data_AF-X0PFF6-F1
#
_entry.id   AF-X0PFF6-F1
#
_cell.length_a   1.000
_cell.length_b   1.000
_cell.length_c   1.000
_cell.angle_alpha   90.00
_cell.angle_beta   90.00
_cell.angle_gamma   90.00
#
_symmetry.space_group_name_H-M   'P 1'
#
loop_
_entity.id
_entity.type
_entity.pdbx_description
1 polymer ?
#
loop_
_entity_poly.entity_id
_entity_poly.type
_entity_poly.pdbx_seq_one_letter_code
_entity_poly.pdbx_strand_id
1 'polypeptide(L)'
;MSVKEFAFCPYCGVKLTGNPQTCPNCHRKLPEDDKTTGSRSSLNHLISNPYREGLQRYREEKKTGTENSSASFWKRLFKHW
;
A
#
# COMPACT_ATOMS: atom_id res chain seq x y z
N MET A 1 29.60 0.53 -2.65
CA MET A 1 28.57 -0.52 -2.81
C MET A 1 28.53 -1.28 -1.49
N SER A 2 27.41 -1.23 -0.75
CA SER A 2 27.26 -1.97 0.51
C SER A 2 26.89 -3.41 0.19
N VAL A 3 27.83 -4.34 0.35
CA VAL A 3 27.63 -5.75 0.06
C VAL A 3 27.06 -6.40 1.30
N LYS A 4 25.87 -7.01 1.20
CA LYS A 4 25.24 -7.70 2.33
C LYS A 4 25.81 -9.11 2.42
N GLU A 5 26.48 -9.42 3.52
CA GLU A 5 26.92 -10.78 3.83
C GLU A 5 25.71 -11.61 4.24
N PHE A 6 25.18 -12.38 3.29
CA PHE A 6 24.18 -13.40 3.60
C PHE A 6 24.88 -14.58 4.28
N ALA A 7 24.49 -14.90 5.51
CA ALA A 7 24.94 -16.14 6.15
C ALA A 7 24.32 -17.39 5.51
N PHE A 8 23.11 -17.27 4.94
CA PHE A 8 22.35 -18.38 4.35
C PHE A 8 21.60 -17.96 3.09
N CYS A 9 21.41 -18.89 2.15
CA CYS A 9 20.63 -18.68 0.94
C CYS A 9 19.13 -18.64 1.26
N PRO A 10 18.39 -17.57 0.87
CA PRO A 10 16.96 -17.45 1.15
C PRO A 10 16.08 -18.44 0.39
N TYR A 11 16.63 -19.12 -0.62
CA TYR A 11 15.87 -20.05 -1.47
C TYR A 11 16.01 -21.52 -1.07
N CYS A 12 17.17 -21.92 -0.55
CA CYS A 12 17.47 -23.33 -0.27
C CYS A 12 18.08 -23.57 1.11
N GLY A 13 18.35 -22.51 1.89
CA GLY A 13 18.88 -22.63 3.25
C GLY A 13 20.36 -22.99 3.37
N VAL A 14 21.09 -23.20 2.26
CA VAL A 14 22.54 -23.49 2.33
C VAL A 14 23.29 -22.33 2.97
N LYS A 15 24.29 -22.63 3.80
CA LYS A 15 25.20 -21.62 4.34
C LYS A 15 26.02 -21.02 3.19
N LEU A 16 26.01 -19.69 3.11
CA LEU A 16 26.80 -18.96 2.13
C LEU A 16 28.08 -18.46 2.80
N THR A 17 29.19 -18.49 2.07
CA THR A 17 30.48 -17.99 2.53
C THR A 17 30.86 -16.75 1.74
N GLY A 18 31.07 -15.63 2.44
CA GLY A 18 31.39 -14.34 1.82
C GLY A 18 30.17 -13.68 1.17
N ASN A 19 30.36 -13.11 -0.02
CA ASN A 19 29.35 -12.33 -0.74
C ASN A 19 29.07 -12.86 -2.15
N PRO A 20 28.58 -14.11 -2.29
CA PRO A 20 28.33 -14.69 -3.61
C PRO A 20 27.10 -14.03 -4.25
N GLN A 21 27.21 -13.59 -5.51
CA GLN A 21 26.05 -13.09 -6.28
C GLN A 21 25.07 -14.21 -6.68
N THR A 22 25.56 -15.45 -6.71
CA THR A 22 24.78 -16.64 -7.08
C THR A 22 24.99 -17.72 -6.03
N CYS A 23 23.91 -18.36 -5.59
CA CYS A 23 24.00 -19.48 -4.65
C CYS A 23 24.69 -20.69 -5.31
N PRO A 24 25.76 -21.25 -4.71
CA PRO A 24 26.48 -22.39 -5.29
C PRO A 24 25.68 -23.71 -5.23
N ASN A 25 24.62 -23.78 -4.42
CA ASN A 25 23.82 -25.00 -4.27
C ASN A 25 22.63 -25.01 -5.24
N CYS A 26 21.81 -23.96 -5.23
CA CYS A 26 20.59 -23.90 -6.04
C CYS A 26 20.74 -23.09 -7.32
N HIS A 27 21.92 -22.51 -7.58
CA HIS A 27 22.26 -21.72 -8.76
C HIS A 27 21.35 -20.50 -9.01
N ARG A 28 20.55 -20.09 -8.01
CA ARG A 28 19.73 -18.88 -8.08
C ARG A 28 20.59 -17.66 -7.74
N LYS A 29 20.37 -16.57 -8.47
CA LYS A 29 20.94 -15.26 -8.15
C LYS A 29 20.38 -14.79 -6.81
N LEU A 30 21.26 -14.29 -5.94
CA LEU A 30 20.84 -13.70 -4.67
C LEU A 30 20.29 -12.29 -4.92
N PRO A 31 19.32 -11.84 -4.10
CA PRO A 31 18.79 -10.50 -4.22
C PRO A 31 19.89 -9.48 -3.90
N GLU A 32 20.26 -8.67 -4.89
CA GLU A 32 21.03 -7.46 -4.66
C GLU A 32 20.11 -6.42 -4.01
N ASP A 33 20.58 -5.71 -2.98
CA ASP A 33 19.82 -4.62 -2.33
C ASP A 33 19.76 -3.44 -3.30
N ASP A 34 18.97 -3.57 -4.38
CA ASP A 34 18.50 -2.42 -5.11
C ASP A 34 17.45 -1.77 -4.21
N LYS A 35 17.78 -0.59 -3.69
CA LYS A 35 16.83 0.28 -3.00
C LYS A 35 15.85 0.83 -4.03
N THR A 36 15.06 -0.02 -4.67
CA THR A 36 13.99 0.36 -5.58
C THR A 36 12.66 0.04 -4.93
N THR A 37 12.22 1.04 -4.16
CA THR A 37 10.88 1.64 -4.27
C THR A 37 9.68 0.70 -4.17
N GLY A 38 9.19 0.55 -2.94
CA GLY A 38 7.91 1.20 -2.64
C GLY A 38 6.63 0.66 -3.29
N SER A 39 6.51 -0.63 -3.58
CA SER A 39 5.18 -1.27 -3.63
C SER A 39 5.05 -2.29 -2.51
N ARG A 40 5.20 -1.81 -1.27
CA ARG A 40 4.51 -2.47 -0.17
C ARG A 40 3.05 -2.17 -0.43
N SER A 41 2.29 -3.13 -0.96
CA SER A 41 0.84 -3.12 -0.80
C SER A 41 0.60 -2.80 0.66
N SER A 42 0.08 -1.59 0.91
CA SER A 42 -0.08 -1.09 2.26
C SER A 42 -0.81 -2.17 3.02
N LEU A 43 -0.29 -2.63 4.15
CA LEU A 43 -0.94 -3.66 4.95
C LEU A 43 -2.42 -3.29 5.23
N ASN A 44 -2.71 -1.98 5.24
CA ASN A 44 -4.04 -1.39 5.32
C ASN A 44 -4.98 -1.67 4.13
N HIS A 45 -4.46 -2.11 2.97
CA HIS A 45 -5.23 -2.51 1.79
C HIS A 45 -5.57 -4.01 1.81
N LEU A 46 -4.79 -4.81 2.53
CA LEU A 46 -5.01 -6.26 2.66
C LEU A 46 -6.03 -6.62 3.76
N ILE A 47 -6.34 -5.66 4.62
CA ILE A 47 -7.36 -5.82 5.67
C ILE A 47 -8.58 -5.03 5.24
N SER A 48 -9.51 -5.68 4.54
CA SER A 48 -10.89 -5.23 4.44
C SER A 48 -11.45 -5.18 5.86
N ASN A 49 -11.36 -4.00 6.49
CA ASN A 49 -11.90 -3.78 7.82
C ASN A 49 -13.43 -3.63 7.68
N PRO A 50 -14.24 -4.57 8.23
CA PRO A 50 -15.70 -4.56 8.07
C PRO A 50 -16.35 -3.28 8.62
N TYR A 51 -15.70 -2.62 9.59
CA TYR A 51 -16.17 -1.33 10.11
C TYR A 51 -16.06 -0.20 9.06
N ARG A 52 -14.99 -0.18 8.26
CA ARG A 52 -14.75 0.86 7.25
C ARG A 52 -15.80 0.81 6.15
N GLU A 53 -16.16 -0.40 5.71
CA GLU A 53 -17.22 -0.65 4.74
C GLU A 53 -18.61 -0.27 5.28
N GLY A 54 -18.91 -0.59 6.55
CA GLY A 54 -20.15 -0.18 7.21
C GLY A 54 -20.28 1.34 7.34
N LEU A 55 -19.21 2.03 7.74
CA LEU A 55 -19.20 3.49 7.87
C LEU A 55 -19.34 4.19 6.52
N GLN A 56 -18.80 3.60 5.44
CA GLN A 56 -18.91 4.12 4.09
C GLN A 56 -20.37 4.07 3.61
N ARG A 57 -21.05 2.92 3.74
CA ARG A 57 -22.48 2.79 3.42
C ARG A 57 -23.32 3.82 4.18
N TYR A 58 -23.08 3.98 5.49
CA TYR A 58 -23.77 4.97 6.31
C TYR A 58 -23.55 6.42 5.85
N ARG A 59 -22.33 6.77 5.42
CA ARG A 59 -22.03 8.11 4.88
C ARG A 59 -22.70 8.34 3.54
N GLU A 60 -22.74 7.34 2.67
CA GLU A 60 -23.41 7.40 1.37
C GLU A 60 -24.93 7.56 1.54
N GLU A 61 -25.54 6.80 2.46
CA GLU A 61 -26.95 6.95 2.87
C GLU A 61 -27.26 8.34 3.44
N LYS A 62 -26.34 8.92 4.22
CA LYS A 62 -26.51 10.29 4.73
C LYS A 62 -26.36 11.36 3.65
N LYS A 63 -25.41 11.21 2.73
CA LYS A 63 -25.20 12.17 1.63
C LYS A 63 -26.40 12.25 0.70
N THR A 64 -27.03 11.11 0.39
CA THR A 64 -28.25 11.09 -0.42
C THR A 64 -29.47 11.63 0.33
N GLY A 65 -29.44 11.62 1.67
CA GLY A 65 -30.51 12.12 2.53
C GLY A 65 -30.43 13.60 2.95
N THR A 66 -29.28 14.28 2.81
CA THR A 66 -29.10 15.63 3.42
C THR A 66 -28.34 16.67 2.59
N GLU A 67 -28.28 16.60 1.25
CA GLU A 67 -27.58 17.65 0.50
C GLU A 67 -28.31 17.99 -0.81
N ASN A 68 -29.31 18.88 -0.75
CA ASN A 68 -29.67 19.77 -1.88
C ASN A 68 -30.59 20.97 -1.53
N SER A 69 -30.78 21.35 -0.26
CA SER A 69 -31.65 22.50 0.08
C SER A 69 -30.92 23.78 0.52
N SER A 70 -29.69 23.71 1.05
CA SER A 70 -29.03 24.90 1.63
C SER A 70 -28.11 25.65 0.67
N ALA A 71 -27.44 24.98 -0.27
CA ALA A 71 -26.55 25.63 -1.23
C ALA A 71 -27.29 26.38 -2.35
N SER A 72 -28.52 25.97 -2.67
CA SER A 72 -29.36 26.58 -3.72
C SER A 72 -30.12 27.82 -3.24
N PHE A 73 -30.38 27.92 -1.93
CA PHE A 73 -31.12 29.04 -1.34
C PHE A 73 -30.30 30.33 -1.34
N TRP A 74 -29.05 30.28 -0.85
CA TRP A 74 -28.17 31.44 -0.78
C TRP A 74 -27.64 31.89 -2.15
N LYS A 75 -27.49 30.98 -3.12
CA LYS A 75 -27.12 31.33 -4.50
C LYS A 75 -28.19 32.15 -5.24
N ARG A 76 -29.47 32.04 -4.86
CA ARG A 76 -30.56 32.85 -5.45
C ARG A 76 -30.67 34.24 -4.82
N LEU A 77 -30.28 34.40 -3.56
CA LEU A 77 -30.41 35.68 -2.85
C LEU A 77 -29.36 36.73 -3.29
N PHE A 78 -28.15 36.29 -3.64
CA PHE A 78 -27.04 37.19 -3.99
C PHE A 78 -26.85 37.44 -5.50
N LYS A 79 -27.76 36.97 -6.37
CA LYS A 79 -27.66 37.14 -7.84
C LYS A 79 -28.33 38.41 -8.37
N HIS A 80 -28.98 39.20 -7.52
CA HIS A 80 -29.75 40.40 -7.90
C HIS A 80 -29.29 41.67 -7.17
N TRP A 81 -27.98 41.77 -6.90
CA TRP A 81 -27.32 43.02 -6.49
C TRP A 81 -26.13 43.28 -7.41
#